data_AF-A0A1Q3JWM1-F1
#
_entry.id   AF-A0A1Q3JWM1-F1
#
_cell.length_a   1.000
_cell.length_b   1.000
_cell.length_c   1.000
_cell.angle_alpha   90.00
_cell.angle_beta   90.00
_cell.angle_gamma   90.00
#
_symmetry.space_group_name_H-M   'P 1'
#
loop_
_entity.id
_entity.type
_entity.pdbx_description
1 polymer ?
#
loop_
_entity_poly.entity_id
_entity_poly.type
_entity_poly.pdbx_seq_one_letter_code
_entity_poly.pdbx_strand_id
1 'polypeptide(L)'
;MNTTHTTTSHSKVRNVHLADLSKIIAVYGNKPLSTDFGLPLALLEYCKEICGYAFVTFNSFNEPQILTHFKQGFETVATKQLLNDYANEVFVSLYANEEQNFTKLQRHIKRLTNWLITSKEQDLKEATFYNPKRSAGSSISWAGSLKN
;
A
#
# COMPACT_ATOMS: atom_id res chain seq x y z
N MET A 1 -1.20 38.03 29.92
CA MET A 1 -1.32 37.76 28.48
C MET A 1 -0.65 36.42 28.23
N ASN A 2 -1.43 35.35 28.13
CA ASN A 2 -0.89 34.00 27.90
C ASN A 2 -1.00 33.71 26.41
N THR A 3 0.15 33.64 25.74
CA THR A 3 0.25 33.22 24.34
C THR A 3 0.01 31.72 24.25
N THR A 4 -1.18 31.33 23.80
CA THR A 4 -1.47 29.96 23.35
C THR A 4 -0.74 29.71 22.05
N HIS A 5 0.27 28.84 22.07
CA HIS A 5 0.80 28.22 20.86
C HIS A 5 -0.29 27.32 20.25
N THR A 6 -1.03 27.84 19.28
CA THR A 6 -1.92 27.08 18.42
C THR A 6 -1.07 26.27 17.43
N THR A 7 -0.64 25.07 17.81
CA THR A 7 -0.12 24.05 16.87
C THR A 7 -1.31 23.36 16.22
N THR A 8 -2.01 24.08 15.33
CA THR A 8 -3.07 23.52 14.51
C THR A 8 -2.48 22.72 13.34
N SER A 9 -3.05 21.54 13.09
CA SER A 9 -2.88 20.67 11.90
C SER A 9 -1.59 19.83 11.78
N HIS A 10 -1.56 18.65 12.41
CA HIS A 10 -0.59 17.62 12.04
C HIS A 10 -1.17 16.49 11.17
N SER A 11 -2.50 16.35 11.10
CA SER A 11 -3.19 15.36 10.27
C SER A 11 -3.82 16.00 9.02
N LYS A 12 -3.56 15.43 7.84
CA LYS A 12 -4.14 15.85 6.56
C LYS A 12 -4.74 14.66 5.83
N VAL A 13 -5.91 14.83 5.23
CA VAL A 13 -6.46 13.87 4.27
C VAL A 13 -6.26 14.39 2.85
N ARG A 14 -5.91 13.49 1.92
CA ARG A 14 -5.71 13.82 0.50
C ARG A 14 -5.96 12.62 -0.41
N ASN A 15 -6.13 12.89 -1.70
CA ASN A 15 -6.16 11.88 -2.75
C ASN A 15 -4.89 11.03 -2.79
N VAL A 16 -5.05 9.79 -3.25
CA VAL A 16 -3.95 8.87 -3.56
C VAL A 16 -3.28 9.28 -4.87
N HIS A 17 -1.95 9.38 -4.86
CA HIS A 17 -1.14 9.47 -6.08
C HIS A 17 -0.40 8.15 -6.32
N LEU A 18 0.02 7.91 -7.57
CA LEU A 18 0.73 6.68 -7.94
C LEU A 18 2.01 6.47 -7.08
N ALA A 19 2.72 7.55 -6.77
CA ALA A 19 3.92 7.53 -5.93
C ALA A 19 3.64 7.09 -4.47
N ASP A 20 2.38 7.11 -4.03
CA ASP A 20 2.00 6.67 -2.69
C ASP A 20 1.80 5.16 -2.59
N LEU A 21 1.67 4.44 -3.71
CA LEU A 21 1.32 3.00 -3.70
C LEU A 21 2.32 2.15 -2.90
N SER A 22 3.61 2.42 -3.00
CA SER A 22 4.64 1.70 -2.22
C SER A 22 4.44 1.88 -0.71
N LYS A 23 4.05 3.09 -0.28
CA LYS A 23 3.74 3.40 1.11
C LYS A 23 2.43 2.77 1.57
N ILE A 24 1.41 2.72 0.71
CA ILE A 24 0.13 2.04 0.99
C ILE A 24 0.37 0.54 1.17
N ILE A 25 1.19 -0.08 0.33
CA ILE A 25 1.56 -1.50 0.48
C ILE A 25 2.27 -1.73 1.81
N ALA A 26 3.13 -0.81 2.24
CA ALA A 26 3.76 -0.90 3.56
C ALA A 26 2.74 -0.84 4.71
N VAL A 27 1.66 -0.03 4.59
CA VAL A 27 0.55 -0.02 5.56
C VAL A 27 -0.31 -1.30 5.47
N TYR A 28 -0.55 -1.80 4.26
CA TYR A 28 -1.30 -3.05 4.04
C TYR A 28 -0.63 -4.26 4.69
N GLY A 29 0.70 -4.24 4.76
CA GLY A 29 1.52 -5.25 5.42
C GLY A 29 1.77 -6.49 4.57
N ASN A 30 2.06 -7.61 5.21
CA ASN A 30 2.47 -8.88 4.55
C ASN A 30 1.28 -9.70 4.02
N LYS A 31 0.12 -9.09 3.82
CA LYS A 31 -1.05 -9.78 3.27
C LYS A 31 -0.83 -10.06 1.77
N PRO A 32 -1.29 -11.21 1.26
CA PRO A 32 -1.24 -11.48 -0.17
C PRO A 32 -2.05 -10.42 -0.92
N LEU A 33 -1.52 -9.92 -2.03
CA LEU A 33 -2.26 -9.01 -2.88
C LEU A 33 -3.32 -9.80 -3.64
N SER A 34 -4.59 -9.51 -3.35
CA SER A 34 -5.77 -10.01 -4.04
C SER A 34 -6.67 -8.82 -4.40
N THR A 35 -7.80 -9.08 -5.04
CA THR A 35 -8.83 -8.06 -5.28
C THR A 35 -9.34 -7.41 -4.00
N ASP A 36 -9.14 -8.05 -2.84
CA ASP A 36 -9.50 -7.50 -1.51
C ASP A 36 -8.59 -6.35 -1.08
N PHE A 37 -7.45 -6.16 -1.76
CA PHE A 37 -6.66 -4.93 -1.65
C PHE A 37 -7.48 -3.69 -2.02
N GLY A 38 -8.44 -3.86 -2.94
CA GLY A 38 -9.34 -2.81 -3.38
C GLY A 38 -8.65 -1.70 -4.18
N LEU A 39 -9.35 -0.58 -4.33
CA LEU A 39 -8.84 0.63 -4.95
C LEU A 39 -8.67 1.70 -3.86
N PRO A 40 -7.43 2.10 -3.52
CA PRO A 40 -7.20 3.20 -2.59
C PRO A 40 -7.78 4.51 -3.13
N LEU A 41 -8.52 5.22 -2.29
CA LEU A 41 -9.20 6.48 -2.64
C LEU A 41 -8.59 7.68 -1.92
N ALA A 42 -8.29 7.50 -0.63
CA ALA A 42 -7.82 8.59 0.23
C ALA A 42 -6.73 8.12 1.18
N LEU A 43 -5.88 9.06 1.58
CA LEU A 43 -4.77 8.86 2.51
C LEU A 43 -4.93 9.77 3.72
N LEU A 44 -4.63 9.24 4.89
CA LEU A 44 -4.37 10.03 6.08
C LEU A 44 -2.87 10.17 6.28
N GLU A 45 -2.41 11.42 6.31
CA GLU A 45 -1.02 11.80 6.51
C GLU A 45 -0.86 12.47 7.86
N TYR A 46 0.10 12.02 8.67
CA TYR A 46 0.50 12.65 9.93
C TYR A 46 2.00 12.95 9.88
N CYS A 47 2.40 14.21 10.06
CA CYS A 47 3.82 14.62 10.00
C CYS A 47 4.58 14.11 8.74
N LYS A 48 3.93 14.17 7.56
CA LYS A 48 4.44 13.67 6.26
C LYS A 48 4.55 12.15 6.12
N GLU A 49 4.06 11.40 7.10
CA GLU A 49 3.98 9.95 7.06
C GLU A 49 2.56 9.51 6.74
N ILE A 50 2.40 8.51 5.85
CA ILE A 50 1.10 7.89 5.60
C ILE A 50 0.81 6.94 6.75
N CYS A 51 -0.23 7.26 7.52
CA CYS A 51 -0.63 6.54 8.72
C CYS A 51 -1.95 5.79 8.56
N GLY A 52 -2.68 6.04 7.48
CA GLY A 52 -3.87 5.28 7.12
C GLY A 52 -4.31 5.56 5.70
N TYR A 53 -5.19 4.72 5.19
CA TYR A 53 -5.82 4.90 3.89
C TYR A 53 -7.24 4.34 3.89
N ALA A 54 -8.09 4.93 3.07
CA ALA A 54 -9.40 4.40 2.72
C ALA A 54 -9.35 3.81 1.32
N PHE A 55 -10.05 2.70 1.12
CA PHE A 55 -10.11 1.98 -0.13
C PHE A 55 -11.52 1.45 -0.35
N VAL A 56 -11.91 1.34 -1.62
CA VAL A 56 -13.15 0.69 -2.01
C VAL A 56 -12.87 -0.75 -2.44
N THR A 57 -13.70 -1.67 -1.97
CA THR A 57 -13.71 -3.09 -2.38
C THR A 57 -15.16 -3.54 -2.57
N PHE A 58 -15.37 -4.80 -2.94
CA PHE A 58 -16.71 -5.39 -3.03
C PHE A 58 -17.01 -6.22 -1.79
N ASN A 59 -18.24 -6.12 -1.28
CA ASN A 59 -18.75 -7.01 -0.24
C ASN A 59 -19.17 -8.38 -0.82
N SER A 60 -19.69 -9.27 0.03
CA SER A 60 -20.18 -10.60 -0.39
C SER A 60 -21.38 -10.55 -1.35
N PHE A 61 -22.08 -9.41 -1.42
CA PHE A 61 -23.22 -9.17 -2.32
C PHE A 61 -22.79 -8.48 -3.62
N ASN A 62 -21.48 -8.35 -3.86
CA ASN A 62 -20.92 -7.64 -5.01
C ASN A 62 -21.33 -6.16 -5.09
N GLU A 63 -21.53 -5.54 -3.94
CA GLU A 63 -21.75 -4.10 -3.82
C GLU A 63 -20.46 -3.40 -3.35
N PRO A 64 -20.16 -2.19 -3.84
CA PRO A 64 -19.02 -1.42 -3.37
C PRO A 64 -19.18 -1.05 -1.88
N GLN A 65 -18.11 -1.26 -1.13
CA GLN A 65 -17.98 -0.81 0.25
C GLN A 65 -16.65 -0.09 0.46
N ILE A 66 -16.69 1.03 1.19
CA ILE A 66 -15.48 1.75 1.59
C ILE A 66 -15.03 1.23 2.95
N LEU A 67 -13.77 0.81 3.01
CA LEU A 67 -13.10 0.36 4.22
C LEU A 67 -11.88 1.23 4.49
N THR A 68 -11.43 1.23 5.74
CA THR A 68 -10.24 1.95 6.18
C THR A 68 -9.24 1.01 6.82
N HIS A 69 -7.97 1.36 6.69
CA HIS A 69 -6.87 0.68 7.34
C HIS A 69 -5.89 1.72 7.88
N PHE A 70 -5.43 1.52 9.11
CA PHE A 70 -4.50 2.39 9.81
C PHE A 70 -3.28 1.63 10.27
N LYS A 71 -2.16 2.34 10.38
CA LYS A 71 -1.04 1.92 11.22
C LYS A 71 -1.49 1.87 12.68
N GLN A 72 -0.89 0.96 13.44
CA GLN A 72 -1.17 0.82 14.88
C GLN A 72 -1.01 2.17 15.60
N GLY A 73 -2.00 2.54 16.42
CA GLY A 73 -2.00 3.78 17.20
C GLY A 73 -2.54 5.03 16.49
N PHE A 74 -2.88 4.96 15.20
CA PHE A 74 -3.42 6.10 14.44
C PHE A 74 -4.95 6.02 14.20
N GLU A 75 -5.58 4.88 14.48
CA GLU A 75 -7.03 4.74 14.40
C GLU A 75 -7.69 5.39 15.62
N THR A 76 -8.43 6.46 15.37
CA THR A 76 -9.35 7.09 16.31
C THR A 76 -10.70 7.25 15.62
N VAL A 77 -11.78 7.42 16.39
CA VAL A 77 -13.12 7.66 15.81
C VAL A 77 -13.10 8.88 14.87
N ALA A 78 -12.43 9.96 15.28
CA ALA A 78 -12.34 11.19 14.49
C ALA A 78 -11.55 11.00 13.18
N THR A 79 -10.39 10.33 13.22
CA THR A 79 -9.58 10.11 12.02
C THR A 79 -10.23 9.12 11.06
N LYS A 80 -10.93 8.11 11.59
CA LYS A 80 -11.71 7.16 10.79
C LYS A 80 -12.87 7.83 10.07
N GLN A 81 -13.64 8.64 10.78
CA GLN A 81 -14.76 9.39 10.20
C GLN A 81 -14.27 10.35 9.11
N LEU A 82 -13.27 11.17 9.42
CA LEU A 82 -12.69 12.12 8.47
C LEU A 82 -12.19 11.45 7.18
N LEU A 83 -11.50 10.31 7.31
CA LEU A 83 -10.96 9.59 6.17
C LEU A 83 -12.06 8.90 5.34
N ASN A 84 -13.08 8.34 6.01
CA ASN A 84 -14.24 7.74 5.34
C ASN A 84 -15.06 8.76 4.57
N ASP A 85 -15.34 9.92 5.18
CA ASP A 85 -16.15 10.98 4.55
C ASP A 85 -15.48 11.49 3.28
N TYR A 86 -14.18 11.79 3.37
CA TYR A 86 -13.41 12.20 2.20
C TYR A 86 -13.35 11.11 1.12
N ALA A 87 -13.18 9.84 1.51
CA ALA A 87 -13.17 8.73 0.56
C ALA A 87 -14.52 8.55 -0.13
N ASN A 88 -15.63 8.77 0.58
CA ASN A 88 -16.97 8.77 0.02
C ASN A 88 -17.15 9.89 -1.01
N GLU A 89 -16.68 11.10 -0.72
CA GLU A 89 -16.71 12.21 -1.69
C GLU A 89 -15.94 11.86 -2.97
N VAL A 90 -14.74 11.31 -2.83
CA VAL A 90 -13.93 10.85 -3.97
C VAL A 90 -14.62 9.72 -4.73
N PHE A 91 -15.21 8.75 -4.02
CA PHE A 91 -15.91 7.63 -4.61
C PHE A 91 -17.10 8.11 -5.45
N VAL A 92 -17.97 8.91 -4.85
CA VAL A 92 -19.14 9.48 -5.53
C VAL A 92 -18.69 10.32 -6.72
N SER A 93 -17.65 11.16 -6.58
CA SER A 93 -17.14 11.97 -7.69
C SER A 93 -16.67 11.13 -8.90
N LEU A 94 -16.04 9.98 -8.65
CA LEU A 94 -15.50 9.11 -9.71
C LEU A 94 -16.53 8.14 -10.30
N TYR A 95 -17.52 7.74 -9.49
CA TYR A 95 -18.39 6.60 -9.77
C TYR A 95 -19.89 6.91 -9.69
N ALA A 96 -20.32 8.16 -9.44
CA ALA A 96 -21.74 8.55 -9.36
C ALA A 96 -22.57 8.18 -10.59
N ASN A 97 -21.93 8.16 -11.77
CA ASN A 97 -22.59 7.88 -13.04
C ASN A 97 -22.34 6.44 -13.52
N GLU A 98 -21.73 5.57 -12.71
CA GLU A 98 -21.65 4.16 -13.09
C GLU A 98 -23.03 3.50 -12.98
N GLU A 99 -23.37 2.71 -14.00
CA GLU A 99 -24.54 1.83 -13.96
C GLU A 99 -24.44 0.89 -12.74
N GLN A 100 -25.59 0.37 -12.31
CA GLN A 100 -25.81 -0.41 -11.07
C GLN A 100 -24.80 -1.56 -10.81
N ASN A 101 -24.01 -1.97 -11.80
CA ASN A 101 -23.13 -3.13 -11.74
C ASN A 101 -21.65 -2.79 -11.47
N PHE A 102 -21.25 -1.52 -11.36
CA PHE A 102 -19.88 -1.08 -10.99
C PHE A 102 -18.74 -1.80 -11.77
N THR A 103 -18.98 -2.18 -13.02
CA THR A 103 -18.07 -3.04 -13.79
C THR A 103 -16.73 -2.35 -14.06
N LYS A 104 -16.73 -1.01 -14.18
CA LYS A 104 -15.50 -0.24 -14.39
C LYS A 104 -14.71 -0.13 -13.09
N LEU A 105 -15.34 0.03 -11.92
CA LEU A 105 -14.67 -0.15 -10.64
C LEU A 105 -14.02 -1.54 -10.49
N GLN A 106 -14.75 -2.63 -10.76
CA GLN A 106 -14.21 -4.00 -10.72
C GLN A 106 -12.97 -4.14 -11.60
N ARG A 107 -13.04 -3.60 -12.82
CA ARG A 107 -11.92 -3.61 -13.76
C ARG A 107 -10.72 -2.82 -13.24
N HIS A 108 -10.94 -1.67 -12.60
CA HIS A 108 -9.87 -0.87 -12.00
C HIS A 108 -9.17 -1.60 -10.86
N ILE A 109 -9.92 -2.20 -9.93
CA ILE A 109 -9.37 -2.99 -8.82
C ILE A 109 -8.52 -4.14 -9.36
N LYS A 110 -9.05 -4.90 -10.34
CA LYS A 110 -8.34 -6.03 -10.95
C LYS A 110 -7.05 -5.58 -11.65
N ARG A 111 -7.10 -4.49 -12.43
CA ARG A 111 -5.92 -3.96 -13.13
C ARG A 111 -4.84 -3.49 -12.15
N LEU A 112 -5.22 -2.74 -11.12
CA LEU A 112 -4.28 -2.27 -10.10
C LEU A 112 -3.61 -3.45 -9.40
N THR A 113 -4.41 -4.41 -8.92
CA THR A 113 -3.90 -5.58 -8.21
C THR A 113 -2.95 -6.40 -9.08
N ASN A 114 -3.33 -6.68 -10.33
CA ASN A 114 -2.49 -7.42 -11.27
C ASN A 114 -1.15 -6.69 -11.53
N TRP A 115 -1.21 -5.37 -11.69
CA TRP A 115 0.00 -4.56 -11.89
C TRP A 115 0.93 -4.65 -10.68
N LEU A 116 0.40 -4.56 -9.45
CA LEU A 116 1.18 -4.69 -8.21
C LEU A 116 1.78 -6.08 -7.99
N ILE A 117 1.06 -7.14 -8.38
CA ILE A 117 1.58 -8.51 -8.31
C ILE A 117 2.73 -8.67 -9.31
N THR A 118 2.52 -8.24 -10.56
CA THR A 118 3.52 -8.36 -11.63
C THR A 118 4.80 -7.59 -11.30
N SER A 119 4.68 -6.39 -10.72
CA SER A 119 5.85 -5.60 -10.33
C SER A 119 6.67 -6.28 -9.23
N LYS A 120 6.02 -6.89 -8.22
CA LYS A 120 6.72 -7.63 -7.16
C LYS A 120 7.46 -8.87 -7.69
N GLU A 121 6.90 -9.55 -8.69
CA GLU A 121 7.55 -10.70 -9.32
C GLU A 121 8.79 -10.31 -10.11
N GLN A 122 8.80 -9.12 -10.73
CA GLN A 122 9.97 -8.59 -11.43
C GLN A 122 11.11 -8.28 -10.47
N ASP A 123 10.81 -7.61 -9.35
CA ASP A 123 11.80 -7.31 -8.30
C ASP A 123 12.46 -8.59 -7.75
N LEU A 124 11.68 -9.66 -7.55
CA LEU A 124 12.18 -10.97 -7.09
C LEU A 124 13.08 -11.65 -8.13
N LYS A 125 12.74 -11.55 -9.42
CA LYS A 125 13.55 -12.09 -10.50
C LYS A 125 14.88 -11.34 -10.59
N GLU A 126 14.87 -10.02 -10.54
CA GLU A 126 16.11 -9.22 -10.58
C GLU A 126 17.02 -9.47 -9.36
N ALA A 127 16.44 -9.63 -8.16
CA ALA A 127 17.19 -9.98 -6.95
C ALA A 127 17.85 -11.37 -7.00
N THR A 128 17.27 -12.32 -7.73
CA THR A 128 17.85 -13.67 -7.90
C THR A 128 18.92 -13.74 -8.99
N PHE A 129 18.86 -12.86 -9.99
CA PHE A 129 19.87 -12.78 -11.06
C PHE A 129 21.16 -12.09 -10.61
N TYR A 130 21.11 -11.12 -9.70
CA TYR A 130 22.29 -10.46 -9.13
C TYR A 130 22.77 -11.13 -7.83
N ASN A 131 23.24 -12.38 -7.92
CA ASN A 131 24.06 -12.98 -6.85
C ASN A 131 25.53 -13.09 -7.31
N PRO A 132 26.42 -12.15 -6.95
CA PRO A 132 27.82 -12.17 -7.38
C PRO A 132 28.67 -13.25 -6.68
N LYS A 133 28.10 -14.09 -5.80
CA LYS A 133 28.84 -15.20 -5.14
C LYS A 133 28.91 -16.46 -6.00
N ARG A 134 29.46 -16.35 -7.20
CA ARG A 134 30.07 -17.47 -7.95
C ARG A 134 31.34 -16.99 -8.69
N SER A 135 32.22 -16.30 -7.96
CA SER A 135 33.64 -16.24 -8.33
C SER A 135 34.47 -16.47 -7.07
N ALA A 136 34.86 -17.72 -6.84
CA ALA A 136 35.89 -18.05 -5.87
C ALA A 136 36.58 -19.34 -6.34
N GLY A 137 37.64 -19.12 -7.11
CA GLY A 137 38.88 -19.91 -7.18
C GLY A 137 38.79 -21.42 -7.05
N SER A 138 38.87 -22.09 -8.20
CA SER A 138 39.65 -23.33 -8.25
C SER A 138 41.13 -22.93 -8.07
N SER A 139 41.68 -23.16 -6.89
CA SER A 139 43.12 -23.13 -6.62
C SER A 139 43.43 -24.29 -5.70
N ILE A 140 43.69 -25.44 -6.32
CA ILE A 140 44.33 -26.58 -5.67
C ILE A 140 45.78 -26.18 -5.46
N SER A 141 46.19 -26.02 -4.20
CA SER A 141 47.61 -25.96 -3.82
C SER A 141 47.90 -27.05 -2.79
N TRP A 142 48.90 -27.86 -3.12
CA TRP A 142 49.48 -28.90 -2.28
C TRP A 142 50.39 -28.26 -1.21
N ALA A 143 50.23 -28.66 0.04
CA ALA A 143 51.28 -28.55 1.06
C ALA A 143 51.15 -29.73 2.02
N GLY A 144 52.24 -30.50 2.13
CA GLY A 144 52.31 -31.78 2.83
C GLY A 144 52.32 -31.68 4.35
N SER A 145 52.15 -32.85 4.97
CA SER A 145 52.41 -33.07 6.39
C SER A 145 53.21 -34.36 6.56
N LEU A 146 54.52 -34.20 6.71
CA LEU A 146 55.41 -35.11 7.42
C LEU A 146 55.15 -34.92 8.91
N LYS A 147 54.76 -35.97 9.64
CA LYS A 147 55.10 -36.15 11.05
C LYS A 147 55.20 -37.64 11.42
N ASN A 148 56.43 -37.97 11.83
CA ASN A 148 56.97 -39.05 12.68
C ASN A 148 56.56 -40.50 12.44
#